data_AF-A0A8S4BWZ2-F1
#
_entry.id   AF-A0A8S4BWZ2-F1
#
_cell.length_a   1.000
_cell.length_b   1.000
_cell.length_c   1.000
_cell.angle_alpha   90.00
_cell.angle_beta   90.00
_cell.angle_gamma   90.00
#
_symmetry.space_group_name_H-M   'P 1'
#
loop_
_entity.id
_entity.type
_entity.pdbx_description
1 polymer ?
#
loop_
_entity_poly.entity_id
_entity_poly.type
_entity_poly.pdbx_seq_one_letter_code
_entity_poly.pdbx_strand_id
1 'polypeptide(L)' 'MIEVVASMARGPVFLAGELMECLITFTNPMSHLSTSASSEMLAWASAQIHCQFHASEGRVALPARGNKQD' A
#
# COMPACT_ATOMS: atom_id res chain seq x y z
N MET A 1 14.51 -15.54 8.05
CA MET A 1 14.30 -14.42 7.12
C MET A 1 12.88 -13.90 7.32
N ILE A 2 12.69 -12.67 7.78
CA ILE A 2 11.35 -12.06 7.90
C ILE A 2 10.75 -11.88 6.51
N GLU A 3 9.58 -12.46 6.29
CA GLU A 3 8.84 -12.37 5.04
C GLU A 3 7.99 -11.11 5.04
N VAL A 4 7.92 -10.44 3.89
CA VAL A 4 7.14 -9.20 3.70
C VAL A 4 6.23 -9.38 2.50
N VAL A 5 4.93 -9.19 2.70
CA VAL A 5 3.92 -9.27 1.65
C VAL A 5 3.16 -7.96 1.61
N ALA A 6 3.03 -7.38 0.41
CA ALA A 6 2.17 -6.23 0.17
C ALA A 6 1.01 -6.64 -0.74
N SER A 7 -0.21 -6.30 -0.34
CA SER A 7 -1.42 -6.62 -1.10
C SER A 7 -2.41 -5.46 -1.04
N MET A 8 -3.18 -5.29 -2.12
CA MET A 8 -4.32 -4.39 -2.10
C MET A 8 -5.45 -5.02 -1.28
N ALA A 9 -6.17 -4.22 -0.48
CA ALA A 9 -7.35 -4.69 0.26
C ALA A 9 -8.44 -5.23 -0.69
N ARG A 10 -8.39 -4.80 -1.95
CA ARG A 10 -9.37 -5.08 -2.99
C ARG A 10 -8.65 -5.37 -4.31
N GLY A 11 -9.40 -5.54 -5.40
CA GLY A 11 -8.84 -5.72 -6.74
C GLY A 11 -8.01 -4.53 -7.25
N PRO A 12 -7.42 -4.65 -8.45
CA PRO A 12 -6.47 -3.67 -9.00
C PRO A 12 -7.13 -2.44 -9.65
N VAL A 13 -8.45 -2.28 -9.53
CA VAL A 13 -9.22 -1.22 -10.19
C VAL A 13 -9.92 -0.37 -9.14
N PHE A 14 -9.72 0.94 -9.25
CA PHE A 14 -10.30 1.94 -8.35
C PHE A 14 -10.92 3.07 -9.18
N LEU A 15 -12.00 3.66 -8.67
CA LEU A 15 -12.65 4.82 -9.26
C LEU A 15 -12.06 6.12 -8.72
N ALA A 16 -12.31 7.24 -9.42
CA ALA A 16 -11.91 8.54 -8.93
C ALA A 16 -12.59 8.87 -7.60
N GLY A 17 -11.81 9.31 -6.61
CA GLY A 17 -12.30 9.62 -5.26
C GLY A 17 -12.45 8.39 -4.35
N GLU A 18 -12.15 7.20 -4.85
CA GLU A 18 -12.19 5.98 -4.05
C GLU A 18 -10.93 5.81 -3.19
N LEU A 19 -11.10 5.28 -1.98
CA LEU A 19 -9.98 4.98 -1.08
C LEU A 19 -9.22 3.75 -1.58
N MET A 20 -7.90 3.90 -1.74
CA MET A 20 -6.99 2.80 -2.03
C MET A 20 -6.28 2.37 -0.73
N GLU A 21 -6.45 1.11 -0.35
CA GLU A 21 -5.86 0.53 0.86
C GLU A 21 -4.82 -0.55 0.50
N CYS A 22 -3.63 -0.43 1.08
CA CYS A 22 -2.54 -1.40 0.95
C CYS A 22 -2.26 -2.03 2.31
N LEU A 23 -2.31 -3.35 2.37
CA LEU A 23 -1.95 -4.13 3.54
C LEU A 23 -0.52 -4.59 3.37
N ILE A 24 0.30 -4.31 4.40
CA ILE A 24 1.67 -4.80 4.50
C ILE A 24 1.69 -5.80 5.65
N THR A 25 2.01 -7.05 5.34
CA THR A 25 2.10 -8.14 6.32
C THR A 25 3.55 -8.55 6.49
N PHE A 26 4.00 -8.55 7.75
CA PHE A 26 5.31 -9.02 8.15
C PHE A 26 5.16 -10.35 8.87
N THR A 27 5.85 -11.38 8.40
CA THR A 27 5.83 -12.71 8.99
C THR A 27 7.23 -13.07 9.43
N ASN A 28 7.43 -13.30 10.73
CA ASN A 28 8.66 -13.89 11.23
C ASN A 28 8.48 -15.42 11.27
N PRO A 29 9.12 -16.19 10.38
CA PRO A 29 8.95 -17.65 10.34
C PRO A 29 9.64 -18.38 11.50
N MET A 30 10.33 -17.67 12.40
CA MET A 30 10.95 -18.30 13.56
C MET A 30 9.93 -18.85 14.54
N SER A 31 10.19 -20.06 15.02
CA SER A 31 9.40 -20.68 16.08
C SER A 31 9.52 -19.90 17.39
N HIS A 32 8.52 -19.99 18.27
CA HIS A 32 8.56 -19.46 19.64
C HIS A 32 9.64 -20.11 20.53
N LEU A 33 10.31 -21.17 20.06
CA LEU A 33 11.41 -21.86 20.73
C LEU A 33 12.80 -21.29 20.35
N SER A 34 12.83 -20.29 19.47
CA SER A 34 14.07 -19.73 18.96
C SER A 34 14.73 -18.86 20.05
N THR A 35 15.99 -19.13 20.34
CA THR A 35 16.75 -18.37 21.34
C THR A 35 17.17 -17.02 20.76
N SER A 36 17.50 -16.05 21.62
CA SER A 36 17.89 -14.69 21.22
C SER A 36 19.05 -14.66 20.22
N ALA A 37 19.92 -15.68 20.23
CA ALA A 37 21.05 -15.82 19.30
C ALA A 37 20.62 -16.21 17.87
N SER A 38 19.44 -16.80 17.72
CA SER A 38 18.83 -17.12 16.42
C SER A 38 17.83 -16.07 15.95
N SER A 39 17.40 -15.14 16.82
CA SER A 39 16.30 -14.21 16.56
C SER A 39 16.65 -13.15 15.52
N GLU A 40 15.77 -12.98 14.54
CA GLU A 40 15.86 -11.97 13.50
C GLU A 40 14.93 -10.82 13.87
N MET A 41 15.47 -9.60 13.88
CA MET A 41 14.73 -8.39 14.24
C MET A 41 14.61 -7.48 13.01
N LEU A 42 13.40 -7.04 12.69
CA LEU A 42 13.17 -6.09 11.61
C LEU A 42 13.60 -4.69 12.06
N ALA A 43 14.68 -4.16 11.47
CA ALA A 43 15.12 -2.79 11.75
C ALA A 43 14.26 -1.75 11.01
N TRP A 44 13.99 -1.98 9.73
CA TRP A 44 13.12 -1.14 8.91
C TRP A 44 12.57 -1.94 7.73
N ALA A 45 11.43 -1.51 7.19
CA ALA A 45 10.88 -2.01 5.94
C ALA A 45 10.06 -0.92 5.25
N SER A 46 9.94 -1.01 3.94
CA SER A 46 9.12 -0.11 3.13
C SER A 46 8.37 -0.89 2.05
N ALA A 47 7.21 -0.38 1.64
CA ALA A 47 6.49 -0.85 0.47
C ALA A 47 6.17 0.36 -0.42
N GLN A 48 6.27 0.18 -1.74
CA GLN A 48 5.96 1.22 -2.72
C GLN A 48 4.80 0.75 -3.59
N ILE A 49 3.81 1.63 -3.75
CA ILE A 49 2.66 1.37 -4.61
C ILE A 49 2.86 2.15 -5.91
N HIS A 50 2.96 1.43 -7.03
CA HIS A 50 2.99 2.02 -8.35
C HIS A 50 1.58 1.98 -8.95
N CYS A 51 0.93 3.14 -9.04
CA CYS A 51 -0.39 3.27 -9.65
C CYS A 51 -0.27 3.83 -11.06
N GLN A 52 -0.87 3.16 -12.04
CA GLN A 52 -1.09 3.72 -13.38
C GLN A 52 -2.53 4.26 -13.45
N PHE A 53 -2.66 5.55 -13.73
CA PHE A 53 -3.96 6.20 -13.85
C PHE A 53 -4.37 6.31 -15.32
N HIS A 54 -5.53 5.77 -15.66
CA HIS A 54 -6.13 5.94 -16.97
C HIS A 54 -7.57 6.46 -16.80
N ALA A 55 -7.74 7.78 -16.90
CA ALA A 55 -9.07 8.39 -16.92
C ALA A 55 -9.52 8.70 -18.35
N SER A 56 -10.76 8.32 -18.64
CA SER A 56 -11.50 8.90 -19.76
C SER A 56 -11.99 10.29 -19.34
N GLU A 57 -11.45 11.36 -19.93
CA GLU A 57 -11.82 12.75 -19.60
C GLU A 57 -13.34 12.99 -19.64
N GLY A 58 -14.06 12.31 -20.55
CA GLY A 58 -15.52 12.41 -20.64
C GLY A 58 -16.33 11.64 -19.58
N ARG A 59 -15.69 10.85 -18.70
CA ARG A 59 -16.36 10.03 -17.67
C ARG A 59 -15.91 10.33 -16.25
N VAL A 60 -14.94 11.23 -16.07
CA VAL A 60 -14.39 11.57 -14.76
C VAL A 60 -14.68 13.04 -14.49
N ALA A 61 -15.60 13.30 -13.56
CA ALA A 61 -15.80 14.64 -13.01
C ALA A 61 -14.63 14.96 -12.08
N LEU A 62 -13.61 15.66 -12.59
CA LEU A 62 -12.54 16.19 -11.76
C LEU A 62 -13.11 17.29 -10.85
N PRO A 63 -12.71 17.36 -9.57
CA PRO A 63 -13.13 18.46 -8.71
C PRO A 63 -12.73 19.78 -9.38
N ALA A 64 -13.65 20.75 -9.38
CA ALA A 64 -13.38 22.06 -9.93
C ALA A 64 -12.10 22.61 -9.30
N ARG A 65 -11.10 22.96 -10.12
CA ARG A 65 -9.92 23.68 -9.63
C ARG A 65 -10.45 24.99 -9.07
N GLY A 66 -10.61 25.05 -7.75
CA GLY A 66 -11.08 26.25 -7.09
C GLY A 66 -10.13 27.38 -7.45
N ASN A 67 -10.61 28.34 -8.25
CA ASN A 67 -9.93 29.60 -8.41
C ASN A 67 -9.94 30.26 -7.03
N LYS A 68 -8.87 30.09 -6.25
CA LYS A 68 -8.52 31.05 -5.21
C LYS A 68 -8.13 32.32 -5.93
N GLN A 69 -9.13 33.14 -6.20
CA GLN A 69 -9.00 34.52 -6.62
C GLN A 69 -9.39 35.34 -5.40
N ASP A 70 -8.40 35.60 -4.55
CA ASP A 70 -8.37 36.78 -3.69
C ASP A 70 -7.45 37.80 -4.38
#